data_AF-A0A256XIZ1-F1
#
_entry.id   AF-A0A256XIZ1-F1
#
_cell.length_a   1.000
_cell.length_b   1.000
_cell.length_c   1.000
_cell.angle_alpha   90.00
_cell.angle_beta   90.00
_cell.angle_gamma   90.00
#
_symmetry.space_group_name_H-M   'P 1'
#
loop_
_entity.id
_entity.type
_entity.pdbx_description
1 polymer ?
#
loop_
_entity_poly.entity_id
_entity_poly.type
_entity_poly.pdbx_seq_one_letter_code
_entity_poly.pdbx_strand_id
1 'polypeptide(L)'
;QSKKEVQLLDLHFPVALKVCSRKILHKTDVNGVKLNINNMDDLLSVFDDFHKRFPNENLLIDEMEEKGVEAIVGLVQDPTFGLCIMSGVGGIYTELYKDVSFRVIPIDSYDANEMVDEIKGKKLFEGFRNIKADKQEFIDLLLKVSKIGEELIEYIDQMDLNPVFIYEHGYCVVDAKVILKEKGEKK
;
A
#
# COMPACT_ATOMS: atom_id res chain seq x y z
N GLN A 1 -0.15 12.45 -20.45
CA GLN A 1 0.91 11.59 -21.00
C GLN A 1 0.51 11.16 -22.40
N SER A 2 1.40 11.29 -23.38
CA SER A 2 1.20 10.81 -24.75
C SER A 2 1.81 9.42 -24.96
N LYS A 3 1.34 8.64 -25.94
CA LYS A 3 1.96 7.35 -26.29
C LYS A 3 3.45 7.44 -26.59
N LYS A 4 3.87 8.55 -27.21
CA LYS A 4 5.27 8.79 -27.54
C LYS A 4 6.12 8.92 -26.29
N GLU A 5 5.60 9.55 -25.23
CA GLU A 5 6.29 9.63 -23.95
C GLU A 5 6.43 8.24 -23.31
N VAL A 6 5.38 7.41 -23.36
CA VAL A 6 5.40 6.05 -22.79
C VAL A 6 6.47 5.18 -23.45
N GLN A 7 6.65 5.28 -24.77
CA GLN A 7 7.68 4.53 -25.51
C GLN A 7 9.12 4.91 -25.16
N LEU A 8 9.33 6.10 -24.58
CA LEU A 8 10.65 6.58 -24.18
C LEU A 8 11.00 6.22 -22.74
N LEU A 9 10.08 5.59 -22.00
CA LEU A 9 10.34 5.13 -20.64
C LEU A 9 11.24 3.90 -20.68
N ASP A 10 12.28 3.92 -19.84
CA ASP A 10 13.09 2.74 -19.54
C ASP A 10 12.37 1.96 -18.43
N LEU A 11 11.74 0.84 -18.80
CA LEU A 11 10.85 0.05 -17.94
C LEU A 11 11.30 -1.40 -17.88
N HIS A 12 11.30 -1.96 -16.67
CA HIS A 12 11.39 -3.40 -16.45
C HIS A 12 9.99 -4.02 -16.44
N PHE A 13 9.78 -4.97 -17.34
CA PHE A 13 8.54 -5.73 -17.41
C PHE A 13 8.59 -6.97 -16.49
N PRO A 14 7.47 -7.40 -15.90
CA PRO A 14 6.12 -6.89 -16.14
C PRO A 14 5.82 -5.57 -15.43
N VAL A 15 4.91 -4.78 -16.02
CA VAL A 15 4.40 -3.52 -15.44
C VAL A 15 2.90 -3.59 -15.16
N ALA A 16 2.44 -2.68 -14.31
CA ALA A 16 1.04 -2.40 -14.06
C ALA A 16 0.66 -1.02 -14.62
N LEU A 17 -0.52 -0.90 -15.21
CA LEU A 17 -1.14 0.38 -15.58
C LEU A 17 -2.32 0.65 -14.65
N LYS A 18 -2.32 1.80 -13.97
CA LYS A 18 -3.33 2.20 -12.98
C LYS A 18 -3.90 3.57 -13.31
N VAL A 19 -5.21 3.75 -13.14
CA VAL A 19 -5.84 5.08 -13.19
C VAL A 19 -5.49 5.85 -11.92
N CYS A 20 -5.10 7.11 -12.07
CA CYS A 20 -4.81 8.06 -11.01
C CYS A 20 -5.83 9.20 -11.06
N SER A 21 -6.82 9.12 -10.17
CA SER A 21 -7.93 10.05 -10.09
C SER A 21 -8.25 10.40 -8.64
N ARG A 22 -8.61 11.66 -8.39
CA ARG A 22 -9.17 12.09 -7.08
C ARG A 22 -10.59 11.56 -6.86
N LYS A 23 -11.30 11.19 -7.92
CA LYS A 23 -12.70 10.74 -7.87
C LYS A 23 -12.84 9.23 -7.76
N ILE A 24 -11.81 8.48 -8.18
CA ILE A 24 -11.81 7.02 -8.21
C ILE A 24 -10.91 6.52 -7.10
N LEU A 25 -11.50 6.28 -5.92
CA LEU A 25 -10.77 5.75 -4.77
C LEU A 25 -10.50 4.25 -4.89
N HIS A 26 -11.45 3.48 -5.44
CA HIS A 26 -11.33 2.05 -5.67
C HIS A 26 -11.14 1.78 -7.17
N LYS A 27 -9.88 1.76 -7.61
CA LYS A 27 -9.50 1.62 -9.03
C LYS A 27 -9.97 0.28 -9.62
N THR A 28 -9.90 -0.80 -8.84
CA THR A 28 -10.29 -2.15 -9.28
C THR A 28 -11.78 -2.23 -9.65
N ASP A 29 -12.66 -1.55 -8.91
CA ASP A 29 -14.12 -1.58 -9.12
C ASP A 29 -14.54 -1.01 -10.47
N VAL A 30 -13.74 -0.09 -11.01
CA VAL A 30 -13.97 0.51 -12.34
C VAL A 30 -13.12 -0.15 -13.44
N ASN A 31 -12.49 -1.29 -13.14
CA ASN A 31 -11.49 -1.95 -14.00
C ASN A 31 -10.36 -0.97 -14.40
N GLY A 32 -9.99 -0.06 -13.50
CA GLY A 32 -8.96 0.97 -13.68
C GLY A 32 -7.56 0.50 -13.30
N VAL A 33 -7.33 -0.82 -13.22
CA VAL A 33 -6.03 -1.45 -12.99
C VAL A 33 -5.85 -2.58 -13.98
N LYS A 34 -4.71 -2.60 -14.69
CA LYS A 34 -4.26 -3.73 -15.49
C LYS A 34 -2.88 -4.15 -15.01
N LEU A 35 -2.77 -5.38 -14.54
CA LEU A 35 -1.51 -5.99 -14.07
C LEU A 35 -0.91 -6.91 -15.15
N ASN A 36 0.35 -7.29 -14.95
CA ASN A 36 1.09 -8.27 -15.75
C ASN A 36 1.13 -7.91 -17.24
N ILE A 37 1.37 -6.63 -17.55
CA ILE A 37 1.66 -6.19 -18.91
C ILE A 37 3.12 -6.55 -19.16
N ASN A 38 3.41 -7.42 -20.14
CA ASN A 38 4.71 -8.08 -20.26
C ASN A 38 5.65 -7.44 -21.29
N ASN A 39 5.17 -6.47 -22.06
CA ASN A 39 5.95 -5.78 -23.09
C ASN A 39 5.34 -4.42 -23.45
N MET A 40 6.10 -3.63 -24.20
CA MET A 40 5.73 -2.27 -24.60
C MET A 40 4.50 -2.24 -25.53
N ASP A 41 4.34 -3.21 -26.44
CA ASP A 41 3.20 -3.21 -27.37
C ASP A 41 1.87 -3.44 -26.63
N ASP A 42 1.84 -4.40 -25.70
CA ASP A 42 0.71 -4.63 -24.80
C ASP A 42 0.43 -3.39 -23.95
N LEU A 43 1.47 -2.73 -23.43
CA LEU A 43 1.32 -1.49 -22.65
C LEU A 43 0.64 -0.39 -23.45
N LEU A 44 1.07 -0.15 -24.69
CA LEU A 44 0.49 0.88 -25.55
C LEU A 44 -0.95 0.59 -25.97
N SER A 45 -1.30 -0.70 -26.09
CA SER A 45 -2.67 -1.14 -26.36
C SER A 45 -3.58 -0.86 -25.16
N VAL A 46 -3.14 -1.26 -23.95
CA VAL A 46 -3.90 -1.01 -22.72
C VAL A 46 -3.98 0.48 -22.41
N PHE A 47 -2.91 1.24 -22.65
CA PHE A 47 -2.87 2.69 -22.47
C PHE A 47 -3.94 3.41 -23.30
N ASP A 48 -4.17 2.97 -24.54
CA ASP A 48 -5.23 3.50 -25.40
C ASP A 48 -6.63 3.19 -24.89
N ASP A 49 -6.85 1.97 -24.42
CA ASP A 49 -8.13 1.58 -23.81
C ASP A 49 -8.42 2.46 -22.58
N PHE A 50 -7.42 2.64 -21.72
CA PHE A 50 -7.55 3.44 -20.50
C PHE A 50 -7.79 4.92 -20.82
N HIS A 51 -7.09 5.51 -21.80
CA HIS A 51 -7.36 6.89 -22.24
C HIS A 51 -8.79 7.08 -22.74
N LYS A 52 -9.37 6.11 -23.45
CA LYS A 52 -10.75 6.19 -23.93
C LYS A 52 -11.76 6.09 -22.80
N ARG A 53 -11.50 5.21 -21.83
CA ARG A 53 -12.40 4.95 -20.68
C ARG A 53 -12.30 6.04 -19.61
N PHE A 54 -11.12 6.65 -19.46
CA PHE A 54 -10.83 7.65 -18.44
C PHE A 54 -10.19 8.92 -19.04
N PRO A 55 -10.89 9.62 -19.96
CA PRO A 55 -10.30 10.67 -20.80
C PRO A 55 -9.78 11.91 -20.06
N ASN A 56 -10.14 12.07 -18.78
CA ASN A 56 -9.77 13.22 -17.95
C ASN A 56 -8.89 12.83 -16.75
N GLU A 57 -8.48 11.56 -16.65
CA GLU A 57 -7.71 11.06 -15.52
C GLU A 57 -6.25 10.82 -15.92
N ASN A 58 -5.35 10.92 -14.95
CA ASN A 58 -3.95 10.56 -15.18
C ASN A 58 -3.79 9.04 -15.13
N LEU A 59 -2.74 8.53 -15.77
CA LEU A 59 -2.36 7.12 -15.71
C LEU A 59 -0.99 7.00 -15.04
N LEU A 60 -0.83 5.94 -14.24
CA LEU A 60 0.41 5.56 -13.58
C LEU A 60 0.87 4.22 -14.16
N ILE A 61 2.16 4.14 -14.47
CA ILE A 61 2.83 2.93 -14.90
C ILE A 61 3.82 2.60 -13.80
N ASP A 62 3.63 1.44 -13.16
CA ASP A 62 4.50 0.95 -12.09
C ASP A 62 5.13 -0.37 -12.52
N GLU A 63 6.43 -0.53 -12.27
CA GLU A 63 7.08 -1.84 -12.39
C GLU A 63 6.49 -2.81 -11.36
N MET A 64 6.34 -4.09 -11.72
CA MET A 64 5.82 -5.08 -10.81
C MET A 64 6.93 -5.69 -9.96
N GLU A 65 6.76 -5.55 -8.66
CA GLU A 65 7.63 -6.15 -7.65
C GLU A 65 7.48 -7.68 -7.57
N GLU A 66 8.55 -8.34 -7.12
CA GLU A 66 8.47 -9.74 -6.74
C GLU A 66 7.46 -9.91 -5.60
N LYS A 67 6.71 -11.03 -5.58
CA LYS A 67 5.75 -11.26 -4.51
C LYS A 67 6.47 -11.59 -3.20
N GLY A 68 6.29 -10.73 -2.21
CA GLY A 68 6.63 -11.01 -0.81
C GLY A 68 5.43 -11.52 -0.01
N VAL A 69 5.59 -11.55 1.31
CA VAL A 69 4.45 -11.73 2.21
C VAL A 69 3.64 -10.45 2.23
N GLU A 70 2.37 -10.53 1.86
CA GLU A 70 1.48 -9.38 1.81
C GLU A 70 1.09 -8.95 3.23
N ALA A 71 1.27 -7.67 3.53
CA ALA A 71 0.87 -6.99 4.75
C ALA A 71 0.01 -5.77 4.42
N ILE A 72 -0.75 -5.32 5.41
CA ILE A 72 -1.43 -4.03 5.42
C ILE A 72 -0.92 -3.21 6.60
N VAL A 73 -0.65 -1.93 6.37
CA VAL A 73 -0.34 -0.96 7.42
C VAL A 73 -1.14 0.30 7.18
N GLY A 74 -1.78 0.85 8.21
CA GLY A 74 -2.55 2.07 8.07
C GLY A 74 -2.45 2.97 9.29
N LEU A 75 -2.77 4.25 9.09
CA LEU A 75 -3.09 5.19 10.15
C LEU A 75 -4.59 5.52 10.04
N VAL A 76 -5.31 5.42 11.15
CA VAL A 76 -6.75 5.66 11.22
C VAL A 76 -7.06 6.57 12.40
N GLN A 77 -7.97 7.52 12.19
CA GLN A 77 -8.43 8.36 13.28
C GLN A 77 -9.41 7.62 14.19
N ASP A 78 -9.06 7.48 15.47
CA ASP A 78 -10.00 7.05 16.50
C ASP A 78 -10.65 8.29 17.18
N PRO A 79 -11.98 8.32 17.34
CA PRO A 79 -12.66 9.46 17.98
C PRO A 79 -12.23 9.74 19.42
N THR A 80 -11.78 8.72 20.13
CA THR A 80 -11.41 8.77 21.56
C THR A 80 -9.91 8.93 21.74
N PHE A 81 -9.13 8.11 21.03
CA PHE A 81 -7.69 7.99 21.27
C PHE A 81 -6.83 8.84 20.34
N GLY A 82 -7.40 9.41 19.27
CA GLY A 82 -6.63 10.08 18.25
C GLY A 82 -6.03 9.10 17.25
N LEU A 83 -4.93 9.49 16.62
CA LEU A 83 -4.41 8.76 15.46
C LEU A 83 -3.84 7.43 15.93
N CYS A 84 -4.28 6.35 15.30
CA CYS A 84 -3.88 4.98 15.63
C CYS A 84 -3.22 4.32 14.43
N ILE A 85 -2.18 3.54 14.67
CA ILE A 85 -1.59 2.65 13.67
C ILE A 85 -2.30 1.30 13.70
N MET A 86 -2.58 0.77 12.52
CA MET A 86 -3.13 -0.55 12.26
C MET A 86 -2.12 -1.37 11.48
N SER A 87 -1.98 -2.65 11.81
CA SER A 87 -1.16 -3.58 11.03
C SER A 87 -1.81 -4.96 10.93
N GLY A 88 -1.58 -5.68 9.84
CA GLY A 88 -2.12 -7.03 9.65
C GLY A 88 -1.56 -7.76 8.43
N VAL A 89 -1.99 -9.00 8.24
CA VAL A 89 -1.75 -9.75 7.00
C VAL A 89 -2.62 -9.16 5.88
N GLY A 90 -2.03 -8.96 4.70
CA GLY A 90 -2.70 -8.45 3.49
C GLY A 90 -3.45 -9.52 2.68
N GLY A 91 -4.00 -9.12 1.54
CA GLY A 91 -4.70 -9.98 0.59
C GLY A 91 -6.05 -10.53 1.09
N ILE A 92 -6.48 -11.66 0.51
CA ILE A 92 -7.78 -12.30 0.83
C ILE A 92 -7.96 -12.62 2.32
N TYR A 93 -6.87 -12.74 3.06
CA TYR A 93 -6.89 -13.10 4.47
C TYR A 93 -7.34 -11.93 5.35
N THR A 94 -7.07 -10.67 4.94
CA THR A 94 -7.51 -9.48 5.68
C THR A 94 -9.03 -9.36 5.70
N GLU A 95 -9.67 -9.53 4.54
CA GLU A 95 -11.13 -9.41 4.38
C GLU A 95 -11.88 -10.52 5.12
N LEU A 96 -11.31 -11.73 5.14
CA LEU A 96 -11.96 -12.91 5.71
C LEU A 96 -11.79 -13.01 7.24
N TYR A 97 -10.63 -12.61 7.78
CA TYR A 97 -10.28 -12.87 9.18
C TYR A 97 -10.21 -11.64 10.08
N LYS A 98 -10.21 -10.41 9.53
CA LYS A 98 -9.95 -9.16 10.28
C LYS A 98 -8.74 -9.31 11.21
N ASP A 99 -7.69 -9.95 10.72
CA ASP A 99 -6.49 -10.30 11.47
C ASP A 99 -5.54 -9.10 11.53
N VAL A 100 -5.91 -8.15 12.39
CA VAL A 100 -5.22 -6.87 12.55
C VAL A 100 -5.00 -6.54 14.03
N SER A 101 -3.94 -5.80 14.30
CA SER A 101 -3.63 -5.19 15.60
C SER A 101 -3.60 -3.67 15.49
N PHE A 102 -3.88 -3.00 16.60
CA PHE A 102 -3.94 -1.53 16.68
C PHE A 102 -3.13 -1.01 17.86
N ARG A 103 -2.53 0.16 17.70
CA ARG A 103 -1.93 0.96 18.79
C ARG A 103 -2.14 2.45 18.53
N VAL A 104 -2.16 3.24 19.59
CA VAL A 104 -2.11 4.70 19.48
C VAL A 104 -0.68 5.10 19.14
N ILE A 105 -0.48 6.03 18.19
CA ILE A 105 0.86 6.52 17.87
C ILE A 105 1.28 7.66 18.82
N PRO A 106 2.59 7.89 19.05
CA PRO A 106 3.72 7.10 18.55
C PRO A 106 3.87 5.75 19.29
N ILE A 107 4.31 4.73 18.54
CA ILE A 107 4.69 3.42 19.09
C ILE A 107 6.20 3.27 19.19
N ASP A 108 6.66 2.42 20.10
CA ASP A 108 8.06 1.99 20.19
C ASP A 108 8.29 0.56 19.67
N SER A 109 9.52 0.06 19.76
CA SER A 109 9.89 -1.28 19.29
C SER A 109 9.21 -2.42 20.06
N TYR A 110 8.81 -2.19 21.31
CA TYR A 110 8.08 -3.17 22.11
C TYR A 110 6.63 -3.25 21.61
N ASP A 111 5.97 -2.09 21.46
CA ASP A 111 4.63 -1.99 20.88
C ASP A 111 4.57 -2.63 19.49
N ALA A 112 5.53 -2.32 18.61
CA ALA A 112 5.60 -2.89 17.27
C ALA A 112 5.78 -4.41 17.28
N ASN A 113 6.60 -4.96 18.18
CA ASN A 113 6.75 -6.42 18.33
C ASN A 113 5.44 -7.07 18.76
N GLU A 114 4.81 -6.53 19.81
CA GLU A 114 3.53 -7.04 20.33
C GLU A 114 2.44 -6.97 19.26
N MET A 115 2.37 -5.87 18.51
CA MET A 115 1.43 -5.73 17.38
C MET A 115 1.58 -6.85 16.36
N VAL A 116 2.81 -7.22 15.99
CA VAL A 116 3.03 -8.32 15.05
C VAL A 116 2.75 -9.67 15.74
N ASP A 117 3.03 -9.81 17.03
CA ASP A 117 2.79 -11.03 17.79
C ASP A 117 1.31 -11.35 18.06
N GLU A 118 0.45 -10.33 18.03
CA GLU A 118 -1.02 -10.43 18.12
C GLU A 118 -1.66 -10.96 16.84
N ILE A 119 -0.99 -10.82 15.69
CA ILE A 119 -1.50 -11.28 14.39
C ILE A 119 -1.51 -12.82 14.37
N LYS A 120 -2.67 -13.43 14.09
CA LYS A 120 -2.81 -14.89 14.01
C LYS A 120 -1.92 -15.47 12.90
N GLY A 121 -1.80 -14.76 11.78
CA GLY A 121 -0.93 -15.08 10.66
C GLY A 121 0.54 -14.73 10.85
N LYS A 122 1.02 -14.33 12.04
CA LYS A 122 2.40 -13.84 12.24
C LYS A 122 3.53 -14.75 11.74
N LYS A 123 3.30 -16.07 11.71
CA LYS A 123 4.26 -17.05 11.18
C LYS A 123 4.60 -16.82 9.70
N LEU A 124 3.77 -16.09 8.96
CA LEU A 124 4.09 -15.68 7.60
C LEU A 124 5.26 -14.69 7.61
N PHE A 125 5.29 -13.76 8.55
CA PHE A 125 6.36 -12.76 8.69
C PHE A 125 7.64 -13.33 9.31
N GLU A 126 7.56 -14.43 10.06
CA GLU A 126 8.73 -15.11 10.63
C GLU A 126 9.47 -16.02 9.63
N GLY A 127 8.91 -16.19 8.43
CA GLY A 127 9.39 -17.15 7.43
C GLY A 127 8.92 -18.58 7.70
N PHE A 128 8.49 -19.28 6.66
CA PHE A 128 8.05 -20.68 6.76
C PHE A 128 8.15 -21.42 5.42
N ARG A 129 8.93 -22.51 5.38
CA ARG A 129 9.19 -23.31 4.17
C ARG A 129 9.70 -22.44 3.01
N ASN A 130 8.84 -22.15 2.03
CA ASN A 130 9.18 -21.35 0.85
C ASN A 130 8.88 -19.85 1.04
N ILE A 131 8.35 -19.47 2.20
CA ILE A 131 8.06 -18.08 2.55
C ILE A 131 9.34 -17.45 3.08
N LYS A 132 9.82 -16.45 2.36
CA LYS A 132 11.00 -15.64 2.68
C LYS A 132 10.55 -14.27 3.17
N ALA A 133 10.45 -14.12 4.48
CA ALA A 133 10.11 -12.87 5.14
C ALA A 133 10.84 -12.78 6.47
N ASP A 134 11.19 -11.56 6.88
CA ASP A 134 11.72 -11.27 8.20
C ASP A 134 10.76 -10.34 8.95
N LYS A 135 10.38 -10.76 10.16
CA LYS A 135 9.51 -10.02 11.08
C LYS A 135 10.12 -8.65 11.43
N GLN A 136 11.45 -8.54 11.46
CA GLN A 136 12.12 -7.27 11.78
C GLN A 136 11.92 -6.21 10.69
N GLU A 137 11.81 -6.61 9.43
CA GLU A 137 11.52 -5.69 8.32
C GLU A 137 10.11 -5.12 8.46
N PHE A 138 9.16 -5.94 8.94
CA PHE A 138 7.82 -5.44 9.22
C PHE A 138 7.78 -4.49 10.43
N ILE A 139 8.50 -4.81 11.50
CA ILE A 139 8.62 -3.94 12.68
C ILE A 139 9.23 -2.58 12.31
N ASP A 140 10.31 -2.57 11.52
CA ASP A 140 10.96 -1.34 11.05
C ASP A 140 9.99 -0.47 10.25
N LEU A 141 9.19 -1.07 9.35
CA LEU A 141 8.12 -0.36 8.65
C LEU A 141 7.11 0.27 9.61
N LEU A 142 6.62 -0.46 10.62
CA LEU A 142 5.65 0.06 11.59
C LEU A 142 6.18 1.27 12.35
N LEU A 143 7.45 1.21 12.79
CA LEU A 143 8.11 2.32 13.48
C LEU A 143 8.22 3.56 12.57
N LYS A 144 8.60 3.37 11.30
CA LYS A 144 8.68 4.46 10.31
C LYS A 144 7.30 5.07 10.02
N VAL A 145 6.27 4.25 9.87
CA VAL A 145 4.90 4.72 9.66
C VAL A 145 4.37 5.47 10.87
N SER A 146 4.61 4.97 12.08
CA SER A 146 4.29 5.65 13.33
C SER A 146 4.93 7.02 13.40
N LYS A 147 6.22 7.12 13.07
CA LYS A 147 6.96 8.38 13.04
C LYS A 147 6.37 9.37 12.02
N ILE A 148 6.02 8.91 10.81
CA ILE A 148 5.33 9.74 9.81
C ILE A 148 4.00 10.26 10.37
N GLY A 149 3.24 9.38 11.02
CA GLY A 149 1.96 9.74 11.64
C GLY A 149 2.10 10.78 12.74
N GLU A 150 3.14 10.65 13.59
CA GLU A 150 3.45 11.61 14.65
C GLU A 150 3.84 12.97 14.08
N GLU A 151 4.76 13.00 13.11
CA GLU A 151 5.24 14.23 12.47
C GLU A 151 4.14 14.97 11.68
N LEU A 152 3.16 14.23 11.14
CA LEU A 152 2.10 14.76 10.29
C LEU A 152 0.71 14.65 10.92
N ILE A 153 0.62 14.50 12.24
CA ILE A 153 -0.65 14.22 12.95
C ILE A 153 -1.71 15.30 12.74
N GLU A 154 -1.30 16.55 12.48
CA GLU A 154 -2.23 17.66 12.19
C GLU A 154 -2.78 17.63 10.76
N TYR A 155 -2.13 16.89 9.85
CA TYR A 155 -2.45 16.90 8.42
C TYR A 155 -3.10 15.60 7.94
N ILE A 156 -2.71 14.46 8.48
CA ILE A 156 -3.22 13.15 8.07
C ILE A 156 -4.52 12.84 8.82
N ASP A 157 -5.57 12.53 8.06
CA ASP A 157 -6.80 11.94 8.58
C ASP A 157 -6.71 10.40 8.54
N GLN A 158 -6.29 9.87 7.39
CA GLN A 158 -6.12 8.44 7.17
C GLN A 158 -4.91 8.16 6.27
N MET A 159 -4.21 7.08 6.53
CA MET A 159 -3.22 6.50 5.62
C MET A 159 -3.46 5.00 5.47
N ASP A 160 -3.34 4.47 4.26
CA ASP A 160 -3.49 3.07 3.94
C ASP A 160 -2.36 2.64 3.00
N LEU A 161 -1.51 1.74 3.47
CA LEU A 161 -0.44 1.10 2.72
C LEU A 161 -0.88 -0.34 2.44
N ASN A 162 -1.38 -0.57 1.23
CA ASN A 162 -2.01 -1.83 0.87
C ASN A 162 -1.96 -2.10 -0.65
N PRO A 163 -1.18 -3.08 -1.14
CA PRO A 163 -0.39 -4.01 -0.34
C PRO A 163 0.98 -3.45 0.03
N VAL A 164 1.53 -3.97 1.11
CA VAL A 164 2.97 -3.96 1.39
C VAL A 164 3.51 -5.37 1.22
N PHE A 165 4.61 -5.54 0.51
CA PHE A 165 5.34 -6.81 0.46
C PHE A 165 6.50 -6.79 1.44
N ILE A 166 6.50 -7.76 2.36
CA ILE A 166 7.60 -8.02 3.29
C ILE A 166 8.48 -9.12 2.70
N TYR A 167 9.78 -8.89 2.65
CA TYR A 167 10.78 -9.83 2.16
C TYR A 167 11.69 -10.30 3.30
N GLU A 168 12.59 -11.25 3.00
CA GLU A 168 13.65 -11.66 3.93
C GLU A 168 14.62 -10.51 4.22
N HIS A 169 14.79 -9.59 3.26
CA HIS A 169 15.59 -8.38 3.40
C HIS A 169 14.83 -7.21 2.79
N GLY A 170 14.40 -6.27 3.63
CA GLY A 170 13.58 -5.14 3.25
C GLY A 170 12.09 -5.43 3.01
N TYR A 171 11.41 -4.40 2.52
CA TYR A 171 10.00 -4.41 2.19
C TYR A 171 9.72 -3.40 1.07
N CYS A 172 8.58 -3.54 0.39
CA CYS A 172 8.11 -2.61 -0.63
C CYS A 172 6.64 -2.23 -0.41
N VAL A 173 6.34 -0.93 -0.39
CA VAL A 173 4.97 -0.41 -0.38
C VAL A 173 4.50 -0.28 -1.83
N VAL A 174 3.56 -1.12 -2.23
CA VAL A 174 3.15 -1.27 -3.65
C VAL A 174 2.04 -0.30 -4.04
N ASP A 175 1.16 0.05 -3.09
CA ASP A 175 0.18 1.12 -3.24
C ASP A 175 0.03 1.84 -1.90
N ALA A 176 -0.16 3.15 -1.97
CA ALA A 176 -0.32 4.00 -0.81
C ALA A 176 -1.43 5.01 -1.08
N LYS A 177 -2.31 5.17 -0.10
CA LYS A 177 -3.38 6.16 -0.11
C LYS A 177 -3.30 6.99 1.17
N VAL A 178 -3.34 8.30 1.01
CA VAL A 178 -3.36 9.25 2.14
C VAL A 178 -4.55 10.18 1.95
N ILE A 179 -5.35 10.30 3.01
CA ILE A 179 -6.43 11.28 3.14
C ILE A 179 -5.94 12.34 4.12
N LEU A 180 -5.99 13.60 3.67
CA LEU A 180 -5.63 14.74 4.50
C LEU A 180 -6.88 15.27 5.20
N LYS A 181 -6.71 15.82 6.40
CA LYS A 181 -7.77 16.56 7.10
C LYS A 181 -8.22 17.74 6.26
N GLU A 182 -9.52 18.06 6.31
CA GLU A 182 -10.03 19.26 5.66
C GLU A 182 -9.46 20.52 6.33
N LYS A 183 -9.09 21.52 5.52
CA LYS A 183 -8.64 22.83 6.03
C LYS A 183 -9.79 23.48 6.79
N GLY A 184 -9.81 23.35 8.11
CA GLY A 184 -10.83 23.92 8.98
C GLY A 184 -11.03 23.16 10.29
N GLU A 185 -10.63 21.89 10.35
CA GLU A 185 -10.66 21.11 11.58
C GLU A 185 -9.44 21.42 12.46
N LYS A 186 -9.35 22.66 12.93
CA LYS A 186 -8.67 22.91 14.20
C LYS A 186 -9.62 22.43 15.30
N LYS A 187 -9.26 21.35 15.99
CA LYS A 187 -9.82 21.08 17.31
C LYS A 187 -9.47 22.24 18.26
#